data_AF-A0A4E9FLB2-F1
#
_entry.id   AF-A0A4E9FLB2-F1
#
_cell.length_a   1.000
_cell.length_b   1.000
_cell.length_c   1.000
_cell.angle_alpha   90.00
_cell.angle_beta   90.00
_cell.angle_gamma   90.00
#
_symmetry.space_group_name_H-M   'P 1'
#
loop_
_entity.id
_entity.type
_entity.pdbx_description
1 polymer ?
#
loop_
_entity_poly.entity_id
_entity_poly.type
_entity_poly.pdbx_seq_one_letter_code
_entity_poly.pdbx_strand_id
1 'polypeptide(L)'
;MSDDEQKRYTSVVADCVKTSTELLNVAKEFCIQLQKEKERDGISFYEVKNRNLLAYTRDLIYLMYQMSIGNSIQGDPAIERLVYLRTVLERMRPIEHRMKSHVEKLILLASDVTSSNVKTLRPHPERLEVGDENDELGSEDDNNEDVVKETKSKKYVPPKLMAVHYNEDEEEMEERKIKRARRRALQSSLIQDLRAQYSEAPEEFQDDSIVKRKKQEDIEKRKYEEDYLIRLQMTKKEKHNKRIKDRQNILDELLHFGSYMAVKDVEKSGNNMAGGSTGRKRKKIGKNKKFSKKLHHSGAKGKKGKSKSRKK
;
A
#
# COMPACT_ATOMS: atom_id res chain seq x y z
N MET A 1 33.42 -57.88 20.42
CA MET A 1 32.09 -57.34 20.70
C MET A 1 31.76 -57.68 22.14
N SER A 2 31.76 -56.70 23.04
CA SER A 2 31.36 -56.92 24.43
C SER A 2 29.90 -57.39 24.50
N ASP A 3 29.51 -58.23 25.46
CA ASP A 3 28.11 -58.67 25.62
C ASP A 3 27.14 -57.49 25.71
N ASP A 4 27.60 -56.37 26.27
CA ASP A 4 26.84 -55.12 26.35
C ASP A 4 26.60 -54.47 24.98
N GLU A 5 27.56 -54.58 24.06
CA GLU A 5 27.40 -54.10 22.69
C GLU A 5 26.36 -54.93 21.94
N GLN A 6 26.40 -56.27 22.08
CA GLN A 6 25.42 -57.14 21.46
C GLN A 6 23.98 -56.85 21.95
N LYS A 7 23.80 -56.62 23.26
CA LYS A 7 22.51 -56.19 23.82
C LYS A 7 22.03 -54.84 23.25
N ARG A 8 22.95 -53.90 23.01
CA ARG A 8 22.61 -52.62 22.37
C ARG A 8 22.21 -52.81 20.90
N TYR A 9 22.97 -53.57 20.13
CA TYR A 9 22.65 -53.85 18.72
C TYR A 9 21.31 -54.58 18.57
N THR A 10 21.04 -55.57 19.41
CA THR A 10 19.74 -56.29 19.39
C THR A 10 18.57 -55.39 19.76
N SER A 11 18.73 -54.48 20.74
CA SER A 11 17.72 -53.45 21.04
C SER A 11 17.45 -52.54 19.85
N VAL A 12 18.50 -52.00 19.21
CA VAL A 12 18.37 -51.11 18.05
C VAL A 12 17.70 -51.83 16.89
N VAL A 13 18.08 -53.07 16.61
CA VAL A 13 17.43 -53.87 15.55
C VAL A 13 15.96 -54.12 15.87
N ALA A 14 15.61 -54.44 17.13
CA ALA A 14 14.23 -54.62 17.53
C ALA A 14 13.40 -53.33 17.35
N ASP A 15 13.97 -52.17 17.65
CA ASP A 15 13.30 -50.88 17.48
C ASP A 15 13.19 -50.49 15.99
N CYS A 16 14.20 -50.76 15.17
CA CYS A 16 14.14 -50.63 13.70
C CYS A 16 13.04 -51.52 13.10
N VAL A 17 12.85 -52.73 13.62
CA VAL A 17 11.78 -53.64 13.14
C VAL A 17 10.40 -53.10 13.53
N LYS A 18 10.21 -52.63 14.77
CA LYS A 18 8.95 -52.01 15.21
C LYS A 18 8.60 -50.76 14.40
N THR A 19 9.55 -49.84 14.24
CA THR A 19 9.34 -48.61 13.45
C THR A 19 9.05 -48.91 11.99
N SER A 20 9.71 -49.92 11.40
CA SER A 20 9.45 -50.36 10.03
C SER A 20 8.05 -50.97 9.87
N THR A 21 7.59 -51.79 10.82
CA THR A 21 6.25 -52.39 10.77
C THR A 21 5.15 -51.36 10.96
N GLU A 22 5.34 -50.39 11.85
CA GLU A 22 4.45 -49.23 12.03
C GLU A 22 4.38 -48.41 10.74
N LEU A 23 5.52 -48.07 10.12
CA LEU A 23 5.58 -47.33 8.87
C LEU A 23 4.87 -48.06 7.73
N LEU A 24 5.04 -49.39 7.63
CA LEU A 24 4.32 -50.21 6.64
C LEU A 24 2.81 -50.23 6.88
N ASN A 25 2.36 -50.24 8.13
CA ASN A 25 0.93 -50.18 8.45
C ASN A 25 0.33 -48.83 8.06
N VAL A 26 1.00 -47.73 8.42
CA VAL A 26 0.58 -46.37 8.04
C VAL A 26 0.56 -46.21 6.51
N ALA A 27 1.56 -46.73 5.81
CA ALA A 27 1.62 -46.68 4.35
C ALA A 27 0.47 -47.48 3.69
N LYS A 28 0.10 -48.65 4.25
CA LYS A 28 -1.05 -49.44 3.78
C LYS A 28 -2.37 -48.69 4.01
N GLU A 29 -2.55 -48.11 5.19
CA GLU A 29 -3.73 -47.30 5.49
C GLU A 29 -3.84 -46.11 4.54
N PHE A 30 -2.73 -45.41 4.29
CA PHE A 30 -2.67 -44.30 3.34
C PHE A 30 -3.02 -44.73 1.90
N CYS A 31 -2.49 -45.87 1.45
CA CYS A 31 -2.84 -46.44 0.13
C CYS A 31 -4.34 -46.77 0.03
N ILE A 32 -4.94 -47.31 1.09
CA ILE A 32 -6.39 -47.60 1.14
C ILE A 32 -7.20 -46.30 1.10
N GLN A 33 -6.78 -45.25 1.81
CA GLN A 33 -7.43 -43.94 1.77
C GLN A 33 -7.38 -43.32 0.37
N LEU A 34 -6.21 -43.35 -0.27
CA LEU A 34 -6.02 -42.86 -1.64
C LEU A 34 -6.86 -43.61 -2.69
N GLN A 35 -7.20 -44.87 -2.46
CA GLN A 35 -8.07 -45.65 -3.35
C GLN A 35 -9.56 -45.34 -3.16
N LYS A 36 -9.96 -44.93 -1.95
CA LYS A 36 -11.35 -44.57 -1.64
C LYS A 36 -11.74 -43.22 -2.23
N GLU A 37 -10.82 -42.25 -2.22
CA GLU A 37 -11.06 -40.90 -2.72
C GLU A 37 -10.98 -40.85 -4.25
N LYS A 38 -12.14 -40.96 -4.91
CA LYS A 38 -12.27 -40.87 -6.38
C LYS A 38 -12.27 -39.42 -6.89
N GLU A 39 -12.62 -38.46 -6.05
CA GLU A 39 -12.70 -37.04 -6.40
C GLU A 39 -11.44 -36.32 -5.88
N ARG A 40 -10.50 -36.04 -6.78
CA ARG A 40 -9.21 -35.42 -6.46
C ARG A 40 -9.21 -33.90 -6.69
N ASP A 41 -10.35 -33.25 -6.48
CA ASP A 41 -10.48 -31.82 -6.68
C ASP A 41 -9.97 -31.05 -5.45
N GLY A 42 -8.65 -31.10 -5.30
CA GLY A 42 -7.90 -30.36 -4.30
C GLY A 42 -7.14 -29.17 -4.89
N ILE A 43 -6.49 -28.43 -4.00
CA ILE A 43 -5.58 -27.36 -4.38
C ILE A 43 -4.33 -27.98 -5.04
N SER A 44 -4.18 -27.79 -6.35
CA SER A 44 -3.08 -28.37 -7.16
C SER A 44 -1.67 -28.18 -6.56
N PHE A 45 -1.41 -27.06 -5.88
CA PHE A 45 -0.14 -26.81 -5.20
C PHE A 45 0.19 -27.85 -4.12
N TYR A 46 -0.82 -28.25 -3.32
CA TYR A 46 -0.62 -29.24 -2.26
C TYR A 46 -0.45 -30.65 -2.80
N GLU A 47 -1.08 -30.98 -3.93
CA GLU A 47 -0.83 -32.26 -4.61
C GLU A 47 0.65 -32.38 -5.02
N VAL A 48 1.21 -31.32 -5.63
CA VAL A 48 2.63 -31.26 -6.00
C VAL A 48 3.52 -31.36 -4.75
N LYS A 49 3.17 -30.66 -3.66
CA LYS A 49 3.91 -30.72 -2.40
C LYS A 49 3.92 -32.14 -1.83
N ASN A 50 2.77 -32.80 -1.76
CA ASN A 50 2.62 -34.15 -1.23
C ASN A 50 3.39 -35.16 -2.08
N ARG A 51 3.34 -35.05 -3.41
CA ARG A 51 4.14 -35.88 -4.32
C ARG A 51 5.64 -35.72 -4.08
N ASN A 52 6.12 -34.49 -3.92
CA ASN A 52 7.53 -34.21 -3.65
C ASN A 52 7.97 -34.75 -2.27
N LEU A 53 7.12 -34.63 -1.25
CA LEU A 53 7.38 -35.17 0.08
C LEU A 53 7.43 -36.70 0.08
N LEU A 54 6.53 -37.35 -0.66
CA LEU A 54 6.54 -38.80 -0.83
C LEU A 54 7.81 -39.27 -1.58
N ALA A 55 8.22 -38.54 -2.62
CA ALA A 55 9.48 -38.82 -3.31
C ALA A 55 10.69 -38.68 -2.37
N TYR A 56 10.71 -37.64 -1.52
CA TYR A 56 11.78 -37.38 -0.56
C TYR A 56 11.89 -38.50 0.49
N THR A 57 10.77 -38.91 1.07
CA THR A 57 10.73 -40.01 2.06
C THR A 57 11.14 -41.34 1.44
N ARG A 58 10.70 -41.63 0.21
CA ARG A 58 11.13 -42.82 -0.53
C ARG A 58 12.65 -42.86 -0.77
N ASP A 59 13.24 -41.77 -1.26
CA ASP A 59 14.68 -41.71 -1.50
C ASP A 59 15.47 -41.80 -0.18
N LEU A 60 14.94 -41.24 0.92
CA LEU A 60 15.54 -41.37 2.25
C LEU A 60 15.51 -42.82 2.75
N ILE A 61 14.38 -43.51 2.65
CA ILE A 61 14.26 -44.93 3.04
C ILE A 61 15.20 -45.80 2.20
N TYR A 62 15.33 -45.53 0.91
CA TYR A 62 16.28 -46.22 0.04
C TYR A 62 17.73 -46.05 0.52
N LEU A 63 18.13 -44.82 0.88
CA LEU A 63 19.47 -44.56 1.41
C LEU A 63 19.70 -45.27 2.76
N MET A 64 18.72 -45.24 3.67
CA MET A 64 18.79 -45.96 4.95
C MET A 64 18.91 -47.47 4.74
N TYR A 65 18.20 -48.02 3.76
CA TYR A 65 18.29 -49.43 3.40
C TYR A 65 19.69 -49.79 2.88
N GLN A 66 20.27 -48.98 2.00
CA GLN A 66 21.65 -49.18 1.52
C GLN A 66 22.66 -49.14 2.68
N MET A 67 22.50 -48.20 3.62
CA MET A 67 23.32 -48.14 4.83
C MET A 67 23.17 -49.39 5.70
N SER A 68 21.97 -49.94 5.82
CA SER A 68 21.71 -51.13 6.63
C SER A 68 22.36 -52.40 6.07
N ILE A 69 22.55 -52.48 4.75
CA ILE A 69 23.28 -53.57 4.09
C ILE A 69 24.80 -53.41 4.25
N GLY A 70 25.28 -52.22 4.57
CA GLY A 70 26.70 -51.89 4.62
C GLY A 70 27.27 -51.42 3.28
N ASN A 71 26.41 -51.07 2.32
CA ASN A 71 26.85 -50.48 1.06
C ASN A 71 27.25 -49.02 1.28
N SER A 72 28.31 -48.59 0.58
CA SER A 72 28.70 -47.18 0.56
C SER A 72 27.66 -46.37 -0.22
N ILE A 73 27.24 -45.25 0.36
CA ILE A 73 26.27 -44.32 -0.24
C ILE A 73 26.97 -43.31 -1.18
N GLN A 74 28.30 -43.30 -1.19
CA GLN A 74 29.06 -42.27 -1.90
C GLN A 74 28.88 -42.41 -3.42
N GLY A 75 28.30 -41.39 -4.05
CA GLY A 75 28.04 -41.36 -5.49
C GLY A 75 26.68 -41.92 -5.91
N ASP A 76 25.83 -42.31 -4.97
CA ASP A 76 24.47 -42.77 -5.32
C ASP A 76 23.62 -41.61 -5.88
N PRO A 77 22.93 -41.79 -7.02
CA PRO A 77 22.07 -40.76 -7.62
C PRO A 77 20.89 -40.36 -6.72
N ALA A 78 20.59 -41.18 -5.71
CA ALA A 78 19.59 -40.87 -4.69
C ALA A 78 19.98 -39.63 -3.86
N ILE A 79 21.26 -39.38 -3.62
CA ILE A 79 21.72 -38.18 -2.90
C ILE A 79 21.43 -36.92 -3.73
N GLU A 80 21.73 -36.93 -5.02
CA GLU A 80 21.44 -35.80 -5.91
C GLU A 80 19.94 -35.51 -5.99
N ARG A 81 19.11 -36.55 -6.10
CA ARG A 81 17.65 -36.43 -6.04
C ARG A 81 17.17 -35.84 -4.72
N LEU A 82 17.76 -36.27 -3.59
CA LEU A 82 17.39 -35.79 -2.26
C LEU A 82 17.75 -34.30 -2.09
N VAL A 83 18.92 -33.89 -2.57
CA VAL A 83 19.35 -32.47 -2.57
C VAL A 83 18.40 -31.65 -3.46
N TYR A 84 18.08 -32.14 -4.66
CA TYR A 84 17.11 -31.47 -5.54
C TYR A 84 15.74 -31.30 -4.87
N LEU A 85 15.15 -32.39 -4.35
CA LEU A 85 13.86 -32.36 -3.67
C LEU A 85 13.87 -31.44 -2.45
N ARG A 86 14.97 -31.40 -1.68
CA ARG A 86 15.14 -30.48 -0.56
C ARG A 86 15.09 -29.02 -1.02
N THR A 87 15.83 -28.67 -2.07
CA THR A 87 15.82 -27.29 -2.60
C THR A 87 14.44 -26.89 -3.12
N VAL A 88 13.72 -27.80 -3.80
CA VAL A 88 12.35 -27.56 -4.26
C VAL A 88 11.40 -27.30 -3.08
N LEU A 89 11.45 -28.13 -2.03
CA LEU A 89 10.61 -27.96 -0.83
C LEU A 89 10.93 -26.64 -0.10
N GLU A 90 12.20 -26.24 -0.01
CA GLU A 90 12.61 -24.95 0.55
C GLU A 90 12.05 -23.77 -0.25
N ARG A 91 12.08 -23.85 -1.59
CA ARG A 91 11.52 -22.83 -2.50
C ARG A 91 10.00 -22.76 -2.48
N MET A 92 9.31 -23.84 -2.12
CA MET A 92 7.85 -23.87 -1.97
C MET A 92 7.35 -23.16 -0.70
N ARG A 93 8.17 -23.03 0.37
CA ARG A 93 7.76 -22.46 1.67
C ARG A 93 7.13 -21.05 1.58
N PRO A 94 7.66 -20.08 0.80
CA PRO A 94 7.06 -18.75 0.71
C PRO A 94 5.71 -18.73 -0.02
N ILE A 95 5.47 -19.69 -0.92
CA ILE A 95 4.18 -19.83 -1.62
C ILE A 95 3.14 -20.40 -0.65
N GLU A 96 3.53 -21.44 0.09
CA GLU A 96 2.70 -22.03 1.14
C GLU A 96 2.30 -20.99 2.19
N HIS A 97 3.23 -20.14 2.65
CA HIS A 97 2.94 -19.08 3.62
C HIS A 97 1.87 -18.10 3.10
N ARG A 98 1.95 -17.71 1.82
CA ARG A 98 0.95 -16.84 1.18
C ARG A 98 -0.42 -17.51 1.05
N MET A 99 -0.44 -18.81 0.78
CA MET A 99 -1.68 -19.57 0.63
C MET A 99 -2.31 -19.99 1.96
N LYS A 100 -1.55 -20.00 3.05
CA LYS A 100 -2.01 -20.42 4.38
C LYS A 100 -3.33 -19.72 4.79
N SER A 101 -3.42 -18.40 4.63
CA SER A 101 -4.66 -17.66 4.94
C SER A 101 -5.85 -18.08 4.06
N HIS A 102 -5.60 -18.42 2.79
CA HIS A 102 -6.66 -18.90 1.89
C HIS A 102 -7.12 -20.30 2.29
N VAL A 103 -6.18 -21.18 2.63
CA VAL A 103 -6.44 -22.56 3.06
C VAL A 103 -7.18 -22.58 4.38
N GLU A 104 -6.77 -21.78 5.36
CA GLU A 104 -7.48 -21.61 6.63
C GLU A 104 -8.93 -21.14 6.42
N LYS A 105 -9.15 -20.20 5.48
CA LYS A 105 -10.51 -19.75 5.11
C LYS A 105 -11.32 -20.84 4.41
N LEU A 106 -10.70 -21.64 3.54
CA LEU A 106 -11.36 -22.77 2.88
C LEU A 106 -11.71 -23.89 3.87
N ILE A 107 -10.84 -24.16 4.84
CA ILE A 107 -11.10 -25.10 5.93
C ILE A 107 -12.27 -24.59 6.78
N LEU A 108 -12.28 -23.30 7.12
CA LEU A 108 -13.40 -22.68 7.86
C LEU A 108 -14.71 -22.76 7.08
N LEU A 109 -14.67 -22.52 5.75
CA LEU A 109 -15.82 -22.68 4.85
C LEU A 109 -16.31 -24.13 4.78
N ALA A 110 -15.41 -25.11 4.86
CA ALA A 110 -15.76 -26.53 4.82
C ALA A 110 -16.27 -27.05 6.17
N SER A 111 -15.79 -26.50 7.30
CA SER A 111 -16.25 -26.88 8.64
C SER A 111 -17.59 -26.25 9.00
N ASP A 112 -17.86 -25.03 8.55
CA ASP A 112 -19.09 -24.31 8.88
C ASP A 112 -20.20 -24.61 7.86
N VAL A 113 -20.87 -25.75 8.06
CA VAL A 113 -22.14 -26.07 7.36
C VAL A 113 -23.31 -25.18 7.86
N THR A 114 -23.11 -24.36 8.90
CA THR A 114 -24.22 -23.79 9.70
C THR A 114 -24.24 -22.27 9.89
N SER A 115 -23.42 -21.48 9.20
CA SER A 115 -23.55 -20.01 9.29
C SER A 115 -23.40 -19.29 7.95
N SER A 116 -24.53 -18.81 7.44
CA SER A 116 -24.74 -18.02 6.22
C SER A 116 -24.04 -16.65 6.19
N ASN A 117 -22.99 -16.46 7.00
CA ASN A 117 -22.30 -15.18 7.22
C ASN A 117 -20.83 -15.21 6.78
N VAL A 118 -20.41 -16.21 6.01
CA VAL A 118 -19.07 -16.18 5.40
C VAL A 118 -19.08 -15.23 4.23
N LYS A 119 -18.65 -13.99 4.51
CA LYS A 119 -18.41 -12.91 3.56
C LYS A 119 -17.67 -13.46 2.35
N THR A 120 -18.41 -13.67 1.26
CA THR A 120 -17.93 -14.08 -0.05
C THR A 120 -16.71 -13.23 -0.41
N LEU A 121 -15.57 -13.89 -0.69
CA LEU A 121 -14.28 -13.28 -1.01
C LEU A 121 -14.23 -12.57 -2.37
N ARG A 122 -15.40 -12.22 -2.93
CA ARG A 122 -15.53 -11.39 -4.12
C ARG A 122 -16.26 -10.11 -3.71
N PRO A 123 -15.74 -8.92 -4.09
CA PRO A 123 -16.57 -7.74 -4.11
C PRO A 123 -17.77 -8.06 -4.99
N HIS A 124 -18.97 -8.13 -4.41
CA HIS A 124 -20.21 -8.19 -5.16
C HIS A 124 -20.67 -6.74 -5.37
N PRO A 125 -20.38 -6.13 -6.53
CA PRO A 125 -20.81 -4.75 -6.80
C PRO A 125 -22.34 -4.61 -6.76
N GLU A 126 -23.09 -5.69 -6.96
CA GLU A 126 -24.56 -5.71 -6.85
C GLU A 126 -25.08 -5.42 -5.44
N ARG A 127 -24.26 -5.58 -4.39
CA ARG A 127 -24.65 -5.26 -3.01
C ARG A 127 -24.28 -3.83 -2.62
N LEU A 128 -23.67 -3.07 -3.53
CA LEU A 128 -23.38 -1.66 -3.37
C LEU A 128 -24.60 -0.86 -3.84
N GLU A 129 -25.67 -0.83 -3.04
CA GLU A 129 -26.72 0.18 -3.20
C GLU A 129 -26.12 1.55 -2.89
N VAL A 130 -25.63 2.21 -3.93
CA VAL A 130 -25.39 3.65 -3.93
C VAL A 130 -26.78 4.29 -3.91
N GLY A 131 -27.34 4.43 -2.72
CA GLY A 131 -28.59 5.15 -2.51
C GLY A 131 -28.40 6.58 -2.99
N ASP A 132 -29.07 6.90 -4.09
CA ASP A 132 -29.10 8.21 -4.71
C ASP A 132 -29.58 9.23 -3.68
N GLU A 133 -28.83 10.32 -3.58
CA GLU A 133 -29.10 11.44 -2.69
C GLU A 133 -30.37 12.15 -3.16
N ASN A 134 -31.53 11.87 -2.55
CA ASN A 134 -32.67 12.77 -2.38
C ASN A 134 -33.75 12.04 -1.58
N ASP A 135 -34.58 12.78 -0.86
CA ASP A 135 -35.59 12.32 0.10
C ASP A 135 -34.96 12.04 1.48
N GLU A 136 -35.29 12.72 2.58
CA GLU A 136 -36.46 13.55 2.84
C GLU A 136 -36.16 14.35 4.12
N LEU A 137 -36.43 15.65 4.06
CA LEU A 137 -36.44 16.55 5.20
C LEU A 137 -37.75 16.34 5.97
N GLY A 138 -37.69 15.92 7.23
CA GLY A 138 -38.83 15.93 8.17
C GLY A 138 -38.30 15.85 9.60
N SER A 139 -38.12 17.01 10.25
CA SER A 139 -38.89 17.46 11.43
C SER A 139 -38.98 16.41 12.55
N GLU A 140 -38.17 16.54 13.60
CA GLU A 140 -38.60 17.13 14.89
C GLU A 140 -39.93 16.55 15.38
N ASP A 141 -39.90 15.62 16.33
CA ASP A 141 -40.28 15.91 17.71
C ASP A 141 -39.94 14.72 18.62
N ASP A 142 -39.33 15.05 19.75
CA ASP A 142 -38.93 14.20 20.85
C ASP A 142 -40.16 13.96 21.73
N ASN A 143 -40.49 12.71 22.06
CA ASN A 143 -41.06 12.32 23.35
C ASN A 143 -41.47 10.83 23.38
N ASN A 144 -41.00 10.19 24.47
CA ASN A 144 -41.57 9.06 25.20
C ASN A 144 -41.36 7.61 24.71
N GLU A 145 -40.54 6.95 25.53
CA GLU A 145 -40.78 5.67 26.22
C GLU A 145 -40.92 4.38 25.40
N ASP A 146 -39.99 3.47 25.71
CA ASP A 146 -40.13 2.02 25.80
C ASP A 146 -40.95 1.31 24.71
N VAL A 147 -40.24 0.49 23.90
CA VAL A 147 -40.50 -0.94 23.68
C VAL A 147 -39.62 -1.45 22.53
N VAL A 148 -38.67 -2.31 22.90
CA VAL A 148 -38.17 -3.51 22.19
C VAL A 148 -38.47 -3.58 20.68
N LYS A 149 -37.47 -3.25 19.83
CA LYS A 149 -37.40 -3.73 18.42
C LYS A 149 -35.95 -4.00 17.99
N GLU A 150 -35.54 -5.23 18.20
CA GLU A 150 -34.97 -6.15 17.21
C GLU A 150 -34.14 -5.57 16.03
N THR A 151 -32.85 -5.92 16.05
CA THR A 151 -32.05 -6.46 14.91
C THR A 151 -32.07 -5.71 13.57
N LYS A 152 -32.03 -4.38 13.55
CA LYS A 152 -31.54 -3.63 12.38
C LYS A 152 -30.06 -3.33 12.55
N SER A 153 -29.23 -3.88 11.66
CA SER A 153 -27.78 -3.64 11.58
C SER A 153 -27.50 -2.15 11.65
N LYS A 154 -26.85 -1.69 12.72
CA LYS A 154 -26.48 -0.28 12.93
C LYS A 154 -25.58 0.16 11.77
N LYS A 155 -26.11 1.01 10.87
CA LYS A 155 -25.38 1.61 9.76
C LYS A 155 -24.29 2.51 10.36
N TYR A 156 -23.02 2.23 10.07
CA TYR A 156 -21.92 3.08 10.52
C TYR A 156 -22.04 4.45 9.84
N VAL A 157 -22.20 5.51 10.65
CA VAL A 157 -22.21 6.89 10.20
C VAL A 157 -20.89 7.52 10.63
N PRO A 158 -19.93 7.79 9.73
CA PRO A 158 -18.70 8.47 10.08
C PRO A 158 -19.03 9.84 10.69
N PRO A 159 -18.34 10.28 11.75
CA PRO A 159 -18.60 11.56 12.39
C PRO A 159 -18.49 12.68 11.35
N LYS A 160 -19.58 13.44 11.17
CA LYS A 160 -19.56 14.64 10.33
C LYS A 160 -18.74 15.70 11.06
N LEU A 161 -17.46 15.84 10.67
CA LEU A 161 -16.61 16.93 11.12
C LEU A 161 -17.21 18.25 10.61
N MET A 162 -17.96 18.95 11.45
CA MET A 162 -18.28 20.35 11.21
C MET A 162 -17.03 21.19 11.50
N ALA A 163 -16.77 22.17 10.64
CA ALA A 163 -15.74 23.16 10.92
C ALA A 163 -16.23 24.01 12.10
N VAL A 164 -15.78 23.65 13.31
CA VAL A 164 -15.88 24.52 14.48
C VAL A 164 -14.97 25.71 14.21
N HIS A 165 -15.52 26.93 14.28
CA HIS A 165 -14.70 28.13 14.33
C HIS A 165 -13.81 28.03 15.56
N TYR A 166 -12.52 27.75 15.33
CA TYR A 166 -11.51 27.91 16.37
C TYR A 166 -11.47 29.41 16.67
N ASN A 167 -12.07 29.81 17.80
CA ASN A 167 -11.73 31.06 18.44
C ASN A 167 -10.33 30.88 19.05
N GLU A 168 -9.32 30.67 18.22
CA GLU A 168 -7.96 31.06 18.61
C GLU A 168 -8.08 32.57 18.82
N ASP A 169 -7.80 33.06 20.03
CA ASP A 169 -7.69 34.48 20.30
C ASP A 169 -6.86 35.11 19.17
N GLU A 170 -7.18 36.33 18.72
CA GLU A 170 -6.42 36.99 17.65
C GLU A 170 -4.90 36.96 17.95
N GLU A 171 -4.55 36.95 19.24
CA GLU A 171 -3.23 36.72 19.82
C GLU A 171 -2.59 35.37 19.45
N GLU A 172 -3.29 34.23 19.56
CA GLU A 172 -2.72 32.91 19.21
C GLU A 172 -2.47 32.78 17.69
N MET A 173 -3.36 33.35 16.87
CA MET A 173 -3.20 33.41 15.42
C MET A 173 -2.01 34.29 15.03
N GLU A 174 -1.81 35.41 15.72
CA GLU A 174 -0.63 36.27 15.55
C GLU A 174 0.65 35.59 16.02
N GLU A 175 0.65 34.95 17.18
CA GLU A 175 1.78 34.15 17.66
C GLU A 175 2.16 33.06 16.67
N ARG A 176 1.18 32.38 16.09
CA ARG A 176 1.42 31.32 15.10
C ARG A 176 2.01 31.87 13.81
N LYS A 177 1.57 33.06 13.37
CA LYS A 177 2.16 33.77 12.24
C LYS A 177 3.60 34.19 12.56
N ILE A 178 3.87 34.73 13.74
CA ILE A 178 5.20 35.13 14.20
C ILE A 178 6.12 33.91 14.32
N LYS A 179 5.67 32.80 14.92
CA LYS A 179 6.41 31.53 15.00
C LYS A 179 6.74 30.98 13.61
N ARG A 180 5.80 31.04 12.66
CA ARG A 180 6.02 30.64 11.26
C ARG A 180 7.02 31.56 10.55
N ALA A 181 6.93 32.86 10.78
CA ALA A 181 7.86 33.85 10.23
C ALA A 181 9.27 33.65 10.79
N ARG A 182 9.41 33.46 12.12
CA ARG A 182 10.67 33.11 12.78
C ARG A 182 11.27 31.82 12.22
N ARG A 183 10.47 30.76 12.07
CA ARG A 183 10.93 29.50 11.47
C ARG A 183 11.41 29.70 10.03
N ARG A 184 10.68 30.48 9.22
CA ARG A 184 11.09 30.81 7.84
C ARG A 184 12.36 31.66 7.79
N ALA A 185 12.52 32.60 8.72
CA ALA A 185 13.72 33.40 8.85
C ALA A 185 14.92 32.53 9.25
N LEU A 186 14.77 31.62 10.22
CA LEU A 186 15.81 30.65 10.60
C LEU A 186 16.16 29.66 9.47
N GLN A 187 15.20 29.36 8.59
CA GLN A 187 15.40 28.56 7.38
C GLN A 187 15.83 29.39 6.17
N SER A 188 16.13 30.68 6.34
CA SER A 188 16.67 31.50 5.26
C SER A 188 18.10 31.06 4.91
N SER A 189 18.47 31.24 3.64
CA SER A 189 19.78 30.79 3.11
C SER A 189 20.95 31.33 3.92
N LEU A 190 20.90 32.60 4.36
CA LEU A 190 21.98 33.23 5.12
C LEU A 190 22.19 32.55 6.48
N ILE A 191 21.13 32.25 7.21
CA ILE A 191 21.23 31.61 8.52
C ILE A 191 21.66 30.15 8.36
N GLN A 192 21.24 29.49 7.28
CA GLN A 192 21.69 28.14 6.95
C GLN A 192 23.19 28.10 6.59
N ASP A 193 23.68 29.06 5.81
CA ASP A 193 25.10 29.17 5.43
C ASP A 193 25.97 29.54 6.64
N LEU A 194 25.50 30.45 7.51
CA LEU A 194 26.16 30.74 8.79
C LEU A 194 26.21 29.49 9.68
N ARG A 195 25.10 28.77 9.79
CA ARG A 195 25.04 27.53 10.58
C ARG A 195 26.03 26.49 10.05
N ALA A 196 26.17 26.37 8.74
CA ALA A 196 27.15 25.47 8.12
C ALA A 196 28.60 25.89 8.43
N GLN A 197 28.92 27.19 8.44
CA GLN A 197 30.25 27.70 8.77
C GLN A 197 30.65 27.47 10.24
N TYR A 198 29.69 27.57 11.16
CA TYR A 198 29.95 27.39 12.60
C TYR A 198 29.76 25.95 13.09
N SER A 199 29.22 25.04 12.28
CA SER A 199 29.09 23.64 12.67
C SER A 199 30.28 22.83 12.18
N GLU A 200 30.91 22.05 13.06
CA GLU A 200 31.95 21.08 12.70
C GLU A 200 31.39 19.81 12.03
N ALA A 201 30.06 19.73 11.83
CA ALA A 201 29.42 18.58 11.22
C ALA A 201 29.71 18.54 9.70
N PRO A 202 30.14 17.39 9.14
CA PRO A 202 30.42 17.26 7.72
C PRO A 202 29.14 17.42 6.87
N GLU A 203 29.21 18.21 5.80
CA GLU A 203 28.15 18.32 4.81
C GLU A 203 28.21 17.15 3.80
N GLU A 204 27.05 16.60 3.45
CA GLU A 204 26.92 15.59 2.40
C GLU A 204 26.93 16.25 1.00
N PHE A 205 28.08 16.19 0.34
CA PHE A 205 28.19 16.50 -1.08
C PHE A 205 27.82 15.26 -1.91
N GLN A 206 27.01 15.46 -2.95
CA GLN A 206 26.76 14.46 -4.00
C GLN A 206 27.22 15.06 -5.32
N ASP A 207 27.78 14.23 -6.21
CA ASP A 207 28.35 14.66 -7.50
C ASP A 207 27.31 15.24 -8.49
N ASP A 208 26.03 15.21 -8.15
CA ASP A 208 24.97 15.77 -8.98
C ASP A 208 24.86 17.29 -8.76
N SER A 209 25.02 18.05 -9.85
CA SER A 209 24.84 19.52 -9.97
C SER A 209 23.41 20.02 -9.68
N ILE A 210 22.64 19.29 -8.88
CA ILE A 210 21.27 19.61 -8.53
C ILE A 210 21.29 20.58 -7.33
N VAL A 211 20.83 21.78 -7.61
CA VAL A 211 20.47 22.84 -6.65
C VAL A 211 19.97 22.27 -5.29
N LYS A 212 20.63 22.66 -4.18
CA LYS A 212 20.33 22.21 -2.79
C LYS A 212 18.83 22.25 -2.44
N ARG A 213 18.07 23.25 -2.92
CA ARG A 213 16.62 23.39 -2.70
C ARG A 213 15.78 22.32 -3.38
N LYS A 214 16.09 21.97 -4.64
CA LYS A 214 15.37 20.90 -5.37
C LYS A 214 15.64 19.54 -4.74
N LYS A 215 16.87 19.35 -4.23
CA LYS A 215 17.26 18.14 -3.50
C LYS A 215 16.39 17.93 -2.26
N GLN A 216 16.12 18.98 -1.48
CA GLN A 216 15.26 18.88 -0.29
C GLN A 216 13.82 18.47 -0.66
N GLU A 217 13.21 19.09 -1.67
CA GLU A 217 11.86 18.72 -2.15
C GLU A 217 11.80 17.26 -2.63
N ASP A 218 12.83 16.82 -3.35
CA ASP A 218 12.92 15.44 -3.85
C ASP A 218 13.17 14.42 -2.71
N ILE A 219 13.94 14.78 -1.68
CA ILE A 219 14.14 13.94 -0.46
C ILE A 219 12.83 13.79 0.31
N GLU A 220 12.10 14.88 0.54
CA GLU A 220 10.80 14.84 1.23
C GLU A 220 9.80 13.97 0.48
N LYS A 221 9.82 14.04 -0.86
CA LYS A 221 9.01 13.18 -1.70
C LYS A 221 9.37 11.70 -1.54
N ARG A 222 10.67 11.36 -1.59
CA ARG A 222 11.14 9.97 -1.40
C ARG A 222 10.75 9.42 -0.04
N LYS A 223 10.96 10.21 1.02
CA LYS A 223 10.60 9.81 2.39
C LYS A 223 9.11 9.47 2.50
N TYR A 224 8.23 10.27 1.90
CA TYR A 224 6.80 9.96 1.87
C TYR A 224 6.49 8.65 1.12
N GLU A 225 7.15 8.41 -0.03
CA GLU A 225 6.96 7.17 -0.78
C GLU A 225 7.43 5.94 0.00
N GLU A 226 8.50 6.06 0.79
CA GLU A 226 9.02 5.00 1.67
C GLU A 226 8.11 4.75 2.88
N ASP A 227 7.67 5.81 3.56
CA ASP A 227 6.83 5.73 4.76
C ASP A 227 5.46 5.08 4.44
N TYR A 228 4.89 5.38 3.28
CA TYR A 228 3.55 4.90 2.88
C TYR A 228 3.58 3.80 1.81
N LEU A 229 4.75 3.44 1.28
CA LEU A 229 4.93 2.43 0.23
C LEU A 229 4.07 2.69 -1.03
N ILE A 230 3.80 3.96 -1.35
CA ILE A 230 2.97 4.39 -2.50
C ILE A 230 3.75 5.42 -3.32
N ARG A 231 3.83 5.21 -4.64
CA ARG A 231 4.49 6.15 -5.57
C ARG A 231 3.60 7.35 -5.91
N LEU A 232 4.10 8.58 -5.72
CA LEU A 232 3.35 9.81 -6.03
C LEU A 232 3.43 10.16 -7.52
N GLN A 233 2.29 10.02 -8.22
CA GLN A 233 2.14 10.45 -9.61
C GLN A 233 2.12 11.98 -9.71
N MET A 234 2.89 12.53 -10.64
CA MET A 234 2.90 13.98 -10.89
C MET A 234 1.71 14.40 -11.73
N THR A 235 0.98 15.44 -11.32
CA THR A 235 -0.07 16.02 -12.15
C THR A 235 0.52 16.70 -13.39
N LYS A 236 -0.25 16.79 -14.48
CA LYS A 236 0.19 17.51 -15.70
C LYS A 236 0.56 18.97 -15.40
N LYS A 237 -0.14 19.61 -14.47
CA LYS A 237 0.10 20.99 -14.02
C LYS A 237 1.43 21.12 -13.27
N GLU A 238 1.71 20.22 -12.32
CA GLU A 238 3.00 20.22 -11.61
C GLU A 238 4.17 19.92 -12.54
N LYS A 239 4.00 18.98 -13.48
CA LYS A 239 5.02 18.67 -14.49
C LYS A 239 5.34 19.88 -15.36
N HIS A 240 4.32 20.67 -15.74
CA HIS A 240 4.52 21.92 -16.47
C HIS A 240 5.26 22.97 -15.62
N ASN A 241 4.84 23.14 -14.36
CA ASN A 241 5.51 24.07 -13.44
C ASN A 241 6.97 23.68 -13.17
N LYS A 242 7.29 22.39 -13.00
CA LYS A 242 8.67 21.90 -12.82
C LYS A 242 9.53 22.27 -14.03
N ARG A 243 9.02 22.08 -15.26
CA ARG A 243 9.71 22.50 -16.50
C ARG A 243 9.96 24.00 -16.60
N ILE A 244 9.00 24.82 -16.16
CA ILE A 244 9.17 26.28 -16.13
C ILE A 244 10.26 26.66 -15.13
N LYS A 245 10.22 26.10 -13.91
CA LYS A 245 11.25 26.29 -12.88
C LYS A 245 12.62 25.82 -13.38
N ASP A 246 12.72 24.68 -14.05
CA ASP A 246 13.99 24.18 -14.59
C ASP A 246 14.58 25.12 -15.65
N ARG A 247 13.75 25.83 -16.41
CA ARG A 247 14.20 26.83 -17.41
C ARG A 247 14.54 28.18 -16.80
N GLN A 248 13.77 28.63 -15.82
CA GLN A 248 13.89 29.98 -15.26
C GLN A 248 14.92 30.07 -14.13
N ASN A 249 15.10 29.00 -13.35
CA ASN A 249 15.85 29.06 -12.09
C ASN A 249 17.37 29.13 -12.26
N ILE A 250 17.95 28.89 -13.45
CA ILE A 250 19.42 28.90 -13.59
C ILE A 250 20.00 30.31 -13.30
N LEU A 251 19.29 31.37 -13.72
CA LEU A 251 19.70 32.75 -13.44
C LEU A 251 19.01 33.34 -12.21
N ASP A 252 17.74 33.01 -12.00
CA ASP A 252 16.95 33.59 -10.91
C ASP A 252 17.42 33.09 -9.52
N GLU A 253 18.02 31.90 -9.46
CA GLU A 253 18.59 31.34 -8.23
C GLU A 253 20.00 31.88 -7.95
N LEU A 254 20.79 32.15 -9.00
CA LEU A 254 22.07 32.85 -8.90
C LEU A 254 21.88 34.31 -8.51
N LEU A 255 20.80 34.95 -8.99
CA LEU A 255 20.42 36.33 -8.67
C LEU A 255 19.50 36.42 -7.44
N HIS A 256 19.19 35.30 -6.76
CA HIS A 256 18.39 35.31 -5.54
C HIS A 256 19.19 35.77 -4.32
N PHE A 257 19.91 36.87 -4.48
CA PHE A 257 20.54 37.61 -3.39
C PHE A 257 19.51 38.38 -2.52
N GLY A 258 18.22 38.10 -2.65
CA GLY A 258 17.14 38.79 -1.93
C GLY A 258 16.62 38.04 -0.70
N SER A 259 16.87 36.74 -0.58
CA SER A 259 16.33 35.92 0.52
C SER A 259 16.96 36.23 1.89
N TYR A 260 18.02 37.03 1.95
CA TYR A 260 18.71 37.39 3.19
C TYR A 260 17.89 38.30 4.09
N MET A 261 16.87 38.97 3.53
CA MET A 261 16.14 40.04 4.21
C MET A 261 14.86 39.57 4.90
N ALA A 262 14.58 38.26 4.93
CA ALA A 262 13.39 37.70 5.58
C ALA A 262 13.30 38.01 7.09
N VAL A 263 14.40 38.46 7.71
CA VAL A 263 14.41 38.94 9.10
C VAL A 263 13.82 40.36 9.22
N LYS A 264 14.02 41.24 8.23
CA LYS A 264 13.51 42.63 8.29
C LYS A 264 12.01 42.76 8.09
N ASP A 265 11.38 41.78 7.46
CA ASP A 265 9.91 41.77 7.31
C ASP A 265 9.19 41.39 8.60
N VAL A 266 9.89 40.76 9.56
CA VAL A 266 9.32 40.38 10.86
C VAL A 266 9.13 41.61 11.76
N GLU A 267 9.98 42.62 11.64
CA GLU A 267 9.89 43.85 12.44
C GLU A 267 8.98 44.91 11.81
N LYS A 268 8.77 44.88 10.48
CA LYS A 268 7.98 45.89 9.77
C LYS A 268 6.51 45.51 9.54
N SER A 269 6.12 44.25 9.78
CA SER A 269 4.75 43.80 9.55
C SER A 269 3.73 44.30 10.60
N GLY A 270 4.17 45.00 11.66
CA GLY A 270 3.28 45.60 12.65
C GLY A 270 2.76 47.00 12.31
N ASN A 271 3.31 47.69 11.29
CA ASN A 271 3.00 49.13 11.12
C ASN A 271 2.96 49.69 9.69
N ASN A 272 2.98 48.86 8.62
CA ASN A 272 2.88 49.39 7.25
C ASN A 272 2.07 48.46 6.31
N MET A 273 0.74 48.45 6.50
CA MET A 273 -0.23 48.04 5.48
C MET A 273 -0.43 49.19 4.47
N ALA A 274 0.60 49.55 3.71
CA ALA A 274 0.47 50.53 2.64
C ALA A 274 1.57 50.32 1.58
N GLY A 275 1.23 49.63 0.50
CA GLY A 275 2.00 49.69 -0.74
C GLY A 275 2.60 48.36 -1.20
N GLY A 276 2.15 47.89 -2.36
CA GLY A 276 2.95 47.00 -3.20
C GLY A 276 2.47 45.56 -3.29
N SER A 277 1.42 45.31 -4.09
CA SER A 277 1.49 44.38 -5.23
C SER A 277 0.09 43.87 -5.61
N THR A 278 -0.51 44.57 -6.56
CA THR A 278 -1.33 44.05 -7.67
C THR A 278 -2.08 42.73 -7.49
N GLY A 279 -2.97 42.67 -6.49
CA GLY A 279 -4.09 41.73 -6.49
C GLY A 279 -5.03 42.04 -7.65
N ARG A 280 -4.85 41.34 -8.78
CA ARG A 280 -5.83 41.29 -9.88
C ARG A 280 -7.15 40.73 -9.34
N LYS A 281 -8.00 41.61 -8.82
CA LYS A 281 -9.40 41.35 -8.50
C LYS A 281 -10.10 40.92 -9.79
N ARG A 282 -10.31 39.60 -9.93
CA ARG A 282 -11.29 39.05 -10.87
C ARG A 282 -12.67 39.58 -10.47
N LYS A 283 -13.10 40.65 -11.12
CA LYS A 283 -14.49 41.14 -11.03
C LYS A 283 -15.40 40.03 -11.57
N LYS A 284 -16.21 39.44 -10.68
CA LYS A 284 -17.38 38.67 -11.06
C LYS A 284 -18.29 39.59 -11.87
N ILE A 285 -18.43 39.31 -13.16
CA ILE A 285 -19.48 39.88 -14.01
C ILE A 285 -20.80 39.26 -13.55
N GLY A 286 -21.48 39.98 -12.65
CA GLY A 286 -22.87 39.76 -12.30
C GLY A 286 -23.74 40.18 -13.47
N LYS A 287 -24.36 39.19 -14.11
CA LYS A 287 -25.48 39.38 -15.03
C LYS A 287 -26.60 40.08 -14.27
N ASN A 288 -27.13 41.15 -14.85
CA ASN A 288 -28.50 41.69 -14.74
C ASN A 288 -28.49 43.21 -14.61
N LYS A 289 -28.65 43.91 -15.74
CA LYS A 289 -29.70 44.94 -15.86
C LYS A 289 -29.88 45.35 -17.32
N LYS A 290 -31.10 45.09 -17.77
CA LYS A 290 -31.78 45.57 -18.97
C LYS A 290 -31.44 47.05 -19.22
N PHE A 291 -30.97 47.40 -20.41
CA PHE A 291 -31.40 48.62 -21.08
C PHE A 291 -31.37 48.44 -22.60
N SER A 292 -32.44 48.92 -23.18
CA SER A 292 -32.96 48.68 -24.52
C SER A 292 -32.28 49.51 -25.61
N LYS A 293 -32.55 49.09 -26.86
CA LYS A 293 -32.69 49.88 -28.11
C LYS A 293 -31.49 49.95 -29.06
N LYS A 294 -31.67 49.22 -30.18
CA LYS A 294 -31.55 49.65 -31.60
C LYS A 294 -30.12 50.00 -32.08
N LEU A 295 -29.62 49.63 -33.26
CA LEU A 295 -30.19 49.42 -34.59
C LEU A 295 -29.34 48.44 -35.42
N HIS A 296 -29.98 47.95 -36.49
CA HIS A 296 -29.52 47.00 -37.50
C HIS A 296 -28.34 47.47 -38.37
N HIS A 297 -27.45 46.54 -38.75
CA HIS A 297 -27.11 46.39 -40.17
C HIS A 297 -26.74 44.95 -40.54
N SER A 298 -27.39 44.50 -41.60
CA SER A 298 -27.40 43.20 -42.25
C SER A 298 -26.10 42.85 -42.97
N GLY A 299 -25.74 41.56 -42.99
CA GLY A 299 -24.67 41.03 -43.83
C GLY A 299 -24.71 39.50 -43.89
N ALA A 300 -25.69 38.96 -44.61
CA ALA A 300 -25.84 37.53 -44.88
C ALA A 300 -24.83 37.05 -45.92
N LYS A 301 -24.03 36.03 -45.60
CA LYS A 301 -23.55 35.01 -46.57
C LYS A 301 -23.41 33.67 -45.86
N GLY A 302 -24.36 32.77 -46.12
CA GLY A 302 -24.32 31.39 -45.68
C GLY A 302 -23.43 30.52 -46.55
N LYS A 303 -22.92 29.42 -45.97
CA LYS A 303 -22.60 28.19 -46.68
C LYS A 303 -22.92 26.99 -45.78
N LYS A 304 -24.04 26.33 -46.11
CA LYS A 304 -24.33 24.89 -45.90
C LYS A 304 -23.14 24.09 -46.44
N GLY A 305 -22.73 22.93 -45.96
CA GLY A 305 -23.32 21.89 -45.12
C GLY A 305 -22.63 20.56 -45.50
N LYS A 306 -22.73 19.54 -44.64
CA LYS A 306 -22.84 18.10 -44.92
C LYS A 306 -22.15 17.28 -43.83
N SER A 307 -23.00 16.74 -42.95
CA SER A 307 -22.80 15.47 -42.28
C SER A 307 -22.66 14.34 -43.31
N LYS A 308 -21.75 13.40 -43.06
CA LYS A 308 -21.78 12.05 -43.63
C LYS A 308 -21.86 11.04 -42.50
N SER A 309 -22.99 10.34 -42.49
CA SER A 309 -23.30 9.16 -41.70
C SER A 309 -22.58 7.92 -42.22
N ARG A 310 -22.14 7.07 -41.28
CA ARG A 310 -22.12 5.60 -41.29
C ARG A 310 -22.40 4.88 -42.62
N LYS A 311 -21.52 3.94 -42.99
CA LYS A 311 -21.84 2.50 -43.12
C LYS A 311 -20.59 1.68 -43.49
N LYS A 312 -20.39 0.61 -42.71
CA LYS A 312 -19.53 -0.57 -42.96
C LYS A 312 -18.03 -0.36 -43.09
#